data_AF-A0A7J6HW53-F1
#
_entry.id   AF-A0A7J6HW53-F1
#
_cell.length_a   1.000
_cell.length_b   1.000
_cell.length_c   1.000
_cell.angle_alpha   90.00
_cell.angle_beta   90.00
_cell.angle_gamma   90.00
#
_symmetry.space_group_name_H-M   'P 1'
#
loop_
_entity.id
_entity.type
_entity.pdbx_description
1 polymer ?
#
loop_
_entity_poly.entity_id
_entity_poly.type
_entity_poly.pdbx_seq_one_letter_code
_entity_poly.pdbx_strand_id
1 'polypeptide(L)'
;MANISLSSILILISFIILSHIALSIQANDYYNTPKPISNKVPKISTKIPLNLIDSCWRAKSNWATNRRALADCAVGFGRNAIGGKYGKTYTVTSSSDDSTNPKPGTLRYGVIQEEPLWIVFAKDMVIKLKSELIMNNYKTIDGRGAKVEIAYGPCITIQGVSHVIIHGISIHDCKAGTYGLVRSTPTHVGYRLGADGDAISVFQAKDIWIDHCFFSRSSDGLIDVIYGSNAITISNNYFTQHDKVMLLGHNDAFTADKAMKVTIVFNHFGPGLIERMPRVRFGYAHVANNRYDQWKMYAVGGSANPTIFSEGNYYVASTTNPYSHQVTKREPQSGWKNWKWRSSKDVFKNGAYFVQSGWGSCNPYYTPTQSFKVAQGAMVPKSLLSLVCTPHVTGAFALTFFKYQTPAPIPNTPATDAALAVPAHPIIIIS
;
A
#
# COMPACT_ATOMS: atom_id res chain seq x y z
N MET A 1 -22.59 61.06 -54.40
CA MET A 1 -22.95 59.63 -54.46
C MET A 1 -21.74 58.83 -54.02
N ALA A 2 -21.76 58.26 -52.81
CA ALA A 2 -20.63 57.50 -52.26
C ALA A 2 -20.72 56.03 -52.73
N ASN A 3 -19.67 55.56 -53.41
CA ASN A 3 -19.56 54.17 -53.86
C ASN A 3 -19.30 53.24 -52.67
N ILE A 4 -20.32 52.48 -52.29
CA ILE A 4 -20.19 51.40 -51.31
C ILE A 4 -19.46 50.25 -52.00
N SER A 5 -18.31 49.87 -51.45
CA SER A 5 -17.52 48.73 -51.92
C SER A 5 -18.29 47.42 -51.79
N LEU A 6 -18.16 46.53 -52.79
CA LEU A 6 -18.74 45.18 -52.82
C LEU A 6 -18.39 44.38 -51.55
N SER A 7 -17.20 44.61 -50.97
CA SER A 7 -16.77 43.99 -49.71
C SER A 7 -17.60 44.42 -48.50
N SER A 8 -18.09 45.65 -48.46
CA SER A 8 -18.93 46.16 -47.37
C SER A 8 -20.34 45.58 -47.42
N ILE A 9 -20.84 45.26 -48.63
CA ILE A 9 -22.14 44.61 -48.84
C ILE A 9 -22.08 43.13 -48.42
N LEU A 10 -20.99 42.42 -48.74
CA LEU A 10 -20.80 41.02 -48.32
C LEU A 10 -20.69 40.85 -46.80
N ILE A 11 -20.05 41.79 -46.10
CA ILE A 11 -19.95 41.77 -44.63
C ILE A 11 -21.33 42.00 -43.99
N LEU A 12 -22.14 42.92 -44.53
CA LEU A 12 -23.48 43.19 -44.01
C LEU A 12 -24.43 41.98 -44.22
N ILE A 13 -24.33 41.31 -45.37
CA ILE A 13 -25.10 40.10 -45.68
C ILE A 13 -24.69 38.93 -44.76
N SER A 14 -23.40 38.79 -44.45
CA SER A 14 -22.87 37.79 -43.50
C SER A 14 -23.46 37.97 -42.10
N PHE A 15 -23.52 39.20 -41.57
CA PHE A 15 -24.09 39.47 -40.25
C PHE A 15 -25.60 39.23 -40.18
N ILE A 16 -26.34 39.53 -41.26
CA ILE A 16 -27.79 39.29 -41.34
C ILE A 16 -28.07 37.77 -41.36
N ILE A 17 -27.31 37.00 -42.15
CA ILE A 17 -27.47 35.53 -42.22
C ILE A 17 -27.14 34.86 -40.88
N LEU A 18 -26.07 35.27 -40.19
CA LEU A 18 -25.74 34.71 -38.87
C LEU A 18 -26.80 35.04 -37.81
N SER A 19 -27.41 36.23 -37.86
CA SER A 19 -28.48 36.60 -36.91
C SER A 19 -29.77 35.80 -37.13
N HIS A 20 -30.11 35.47 -38.38
CA HIS A 20 -31.30 34.66 -38.69
C HIS A 20 -31.10 33.16 -38.39
N ILE A 21 -29.86 32.66 -38.45
CA ILE A 21 -29.54 31.30 -38.02
C ILE A 21 -29.58 31.20 -36.47
N ALA A 22 -29.12 32.21 -35.74
CA ALA A 22 -29.18 32.21 -34.28
C ALA A 22 -30.62 32.27 -33.71
N LEU A 23 -31.51 33.05 -34.33
CA LEU A 23 -32.92 33.17 -33.91
C LEU A 23 -33.76 31.92 -34.25
N SER A 24 -33.43 31.19 -35.31
CA SER A 24 -34.11 29.93 -35.66
C SER A 24 -33.68 28.75 -34.80
N ILE A 25 -32.46 28.76 -34.25
CA ILE A 25 -31.99 27.73 -33.30
C ILE A 25 -32.61 27.94 -31.91
N GLN A 26 -32.78 29.19 -31.44
CA GLN A 26 -33.41 29.45 -30.13
C GLN A 26 -34.93 29.21 -30.09
N ALA A 27 -35.63 29.30 -31.22
CA ALA A 27 -37.08 29.08 -31.27
C ALA A 27 -37.48 27.59 -31.32
N ASN A 28 -36.60 26.72 -31.83
CA ASN A 28 -36.90 25.28 -32.00
C ASN A 28 -36.66 24.43 -30.73
N ASP A 29 -35.94 24.96 -29.74
CA ASP A 29 -35.71 24.28 -28.46
C ASP A 29 -36.77 24.60 -27.39
N TYR A 30 -37.67 25.58 -27.63
CA TYR A 30 -38.65 26.02 -26.64
C TYR A 30 -40.02 25.30 -26.70
N TYR A 31 -40.29 24.49 -27.74
CA TYR A 31 -41.56 23.75 -27.89
C TYR A 31 -41.43 22.23 -28.04
N ASN A 32 -40.27 21.65 -27.73
CA ASN A 32 -40.16 20.19 -27.69
C ASN A 32 -40.79 19.64 -26.41
N THR A 33 -42.03 19.16 -26.53
CA THR A 33 -42.69 18.29 -25.56
C THR A 33 -41.74 17.16 -25.12
N PRO A 34 -41.58 16.88 -23.81
CA PRO A 34 -40.71 15.81 -23.34
C PRO A 34 -41.13 14.47 -23.96
N LYS A 35 -40.24 13.86 -24.75
CA LYS A 35 -40.39 12.44 -25.13
C LYS A 35 -40.39 11.62 -23.85
N PRO A 36 -41.29 10.62 -23.69
CA PRO A 36 -41.28 9.77 -22.52
C PRO A 36 -39.91 9.12 -22.38
N ILE A 37 -39.27 9.41 -21.25
CA ILE A 37 -38.02 8.77 -20.84
C ILE A 37 -38.30 7.27 -20.83
N SER A 38 -37.66 6.56 -21.75
CA SER A 38 -37.61 5.10 -21.72
C SER A 38 -37.06 4.72 -20.34
N ASN A 39 -37.92 4.17 -19.47
CA ASN A 39 -37.59 3.58 -18.17
C ASN A 39 -36.76 2.28 -18.34
N LYS A 40 -35.71 2.32 -19.15
CA LYS A 40 -34.60 1.40 -18.97
C LYS A 40 -33.71 2.03 -17.91
N VAL A 41 -34.06 1.74 -16.65
CA VAL A 41 -33.13 1.84 -15.53
C VAL A 41 -31.79 1.30 -16.02
N PRO A 42 -30.72 2.10 -16.08
CA PRO A 42 -29.41 1.59 -16.44
C PRO A 42 -29.15 0.43 -15.48
N LYS A 43 -28.91 -0.79 -15.99
CA LYS A 43 -28.42 -1.88 -15.15
C LYS A 43 -27.18 -1.35 -14.44
N ILE A 44 -27.31 -1.01 -13.17
CA ILE A 44 -26.18 -0.67 -12.32
C ILE A 44 -25.25 -1.88 -12.43
N SER A 45 -24.11 -1.70 -13.08
CA SER A 45 -23.07 -2.72 -13.10
C SER A 45 -22.66 -2.92 -11.65
N THR A 46 -23.12 -4.01 -11.04
CA THR A 46 -22.76 -4.46 -9.70
C THR A 46 -21.31 -4.93 -9.59
N LYS A 47 -20.52 -4.83 -10.68
CA LYS A 47 -19.11 -5.19 -10.68
C LYS A 47 -18.30 -4.12 -9.97
N ILE A 48 -17.78 -4.49 -8.80
CA ILE A 48 -16.77 -3.71 -8.06
C ILE A 48 -15.61 -3.41 -9.02
N PRO A 49 -15.25 -2.13 -9.23
CA PRO A 49 -14.12 -1.80 -10.09
C PRO A 49 -12.83 -2.34 -9.49
N LEU A 50 -12.12 -3.17 -10.25
CA LEU A 50 -10.83 -3.73 -9.86
C LEU A 50 -9.69 -2.82 -10.35
N ASN A 51 -8.66 -2.66 -9.53
CA ASN A 51 -7.42 -2.02 -9.98
C ASN A 51 -6.64 -2.95 -10.94
N LEU A 52 -5.53 -2.44 -11.50
CA LEU A 52 -4.74 -3.16 -12.50
C LEU A 52 -4.28 -4.55 -12.02
N ILE A 53 -3.71 -4.64 -10.82
CA ILE A 53 -3.23 -5.91 -10.25
C ILE A 53 -4.41 -6.86 -10.07
N ASP A 54 -5.47 -6.41 -9.41
CA ASP A 54 -6.64 -7.24 -9.14
C ASP A 54 -7.34 -7.70 -10.43
N SER A 55 -7.42 -6.84 -11.43
CA SER A 55 -8.02 -7.16 -12.72
C SER A 55 -7.28 -8.28 -13.47
N CYS A 56 -5.96 -8.41 -13.27
CA CYS A 56 -5.15 -9.44 -13.92
C CYS A 56 -5.48 -10.88 -13.46
N TRP A 57 -5.94 -11.05 -12.21
CA TRP A 57 -6.25 -12.37 -11.66
C TRP A 57 -7.70 -12.52 -11.20
N ARG A 58 -8.28 -11.58 -10.44
CA ARG A 58 -9.66 -11.68 -9.91
C ARG A 58 -10.74 -11.59 -10.98
N ALA A 59 -10.46 -10.97 -12.13
CA ALA A 59 -11.42 -10.91 -13.23
C ALA A 59 -11.61 -12.28 -13.91
N LYS A 60 -10.69 -13.23 -13.71
CA LYS A 60 -10.78 -14.58 -14.28
C LYS A 60 -11.76 -15.41 -13.46
N SER A 61 -12.72 -16.06 -14.10
CA SER A 61 -13.75 -16.86 -13.41
C SER A 61 -13.18 -18.01 -12.57
N ASN A 62 -12.01 -18.52 -12.93
CA ASN A 62 -11.31 -19.59 -12.24
C ASN A 62 -10.23 -19.11 -11.25
N TRP A 63 -10.22 -17.84 -10.84
CA TRP A 63 -9.14 -17.29 -9.99
C TRP A 63 -8.93 -18.09 -8.69
N ALA A 64 -10.01 -18.62 -8.11
CA ALA A 64 -9.97 -19.34 -6.85
C ALA A 64 -9.29 -20.71 -6.98
N THR A 65 -9.46 -21.38 -8.13
CA THR A 65 -8.83 -22.67 -8.41
C THR A 65 -7.47 -22.51 -9.08
N ASN A 66 -7.28 -21.48 -9.91
CA ASN A 66 -6.01 -21.13 -10.53
C ASN A 66 -5.20 -20.15 -9.67
N ARG A 67 -4.83 -20.59 -8.47
CA ARG A 67 -4.14 -19.75 -7.47
C ARG A 67 -2.86 -19.12 -8.01
N ARG A 68 -2.07 -19.89 -8.76
CA ARG A 68 -0.72 -19.52 -9.22
C ARG A 68 -0.70 -18.44 -10.29
N ALA A 69 -1.81 -18.21 -10.99
CA ALA A 69 -1.94 -17.11 -11.93
C ALA A 69 -1.75 -15.73 -11.27
N LEU A 70 -1.90 -15.63 -9.95
CA LEU A 70 -1.59 -14.43 -9.18
C LEU A 70 -0.14 -13.96 -9.41
N ALA A 71 0.84 -14.88 -9.44
CA ALA A 71 2.26 -14.55 -9.55
C ALA A 71 2.64 -13.86 -10.88
N ASP A 72 1.73 -13.83 -11.85
CA ASP A 72 1.93 -13.12 -13.12
C ASP A 72 1.43 -11.67 -13.09
N CYS A 73 0.81 -11.23 -11.98
CA CYS A 73 0.05 -9.98 -11.90
C CYS A 73 0.73 -8.86 -11.11
N ALA A 74 1.89 -9.11 -10.51
CA ALA A 74 2.69 -8.05 -9.90
C ALA A 74 3.03 -6.96 -10.93
N VAL A 75 3.20 -5.73 -10.47
CA VAL A 75 3.70 -4.60 -11.28
C VAL A 75 4.80 -3.87 -10.52
N GLY A 76 5.48 -2.92 -11.17
CA GLY A 76 6.53 -2.15 -10.53
C GLY A 76 7.81 -2.96 -10.28
N PHE A 77 8.63 -2.54 -9.32
CA PHE A 77 9.97 -3.12 -9.15
C PHE A 77 9.94 -4.59 -8.70
N GLY A 78 8.93 -5.01 -7.92
CA GLY A 78 8.71 -6.39 -7.52
C GLY A 78 8.05 -7.29 -8.57
N ARG A 79 7.92 -6.85 -9.83
CA ARG A 79 7.30 -7.62 -10.95
C ARG A 79 7.79 -9.06 -11.08
N ASN A 80 9.06 -9.30 -10.75
CA ASN A 80 9.74 -10.59 -10.91
C ASN A 80 9.61 -11.50 -9.68
N ALA A 81 8.88 -11.09 -8.64
CA ALA A 81 8.57 -11.93 -7.50
C ALA A 81 7.63 -13.07 -7.91
N ILE A 82 8.18 -14.20 -8.38
CA ILE A 82 7.39 -15.34 -8.85
C ILE A 82 6.93 -16.26 -7.71
N GLY A 83 7.44 -16.07 -6.50
CA GLY A 83 7.08 -16.89 -5.36
C GLY A 83 7.31 -18.39 -5.61
N GLY A 84 6.39 -19.21 -5.12
CA GLY A 84 6.38 -20.66 -5.34
C GLY A 84 5.61 -21.11 -6.58
N LYS A 85 5.45 -20.26 -7.61
CA LYS A 85 4.59 -20.52 -8.79
C LYS A 85 4.79 -21.89 -9.42
N TYR A 86 6.04 -22.31 -9.59
CA TYR A 86 6.42 -23.59 -10.22
C TYR A 86 6.61 -24.74 -9.21
N GLY A 87 6.27 -24.49 -7.95
CA GLY A 87 6.41 -25.43 -6.85
C GLY A 87 5.26 -26.42 -6.70
N LYS A 88 5.30 -27.25 -5.66
CA LYS A 88 4.12 -28.00 -5.21
C LYS A 88 3.25 -27.11 -4.32
N THR A 89 1.98 -27.46 -4.21
CA THR A 89 1.12 -26.85 -3.20
C THR A 89 1.42 -27.49 -1.85
N TYR A 90 1.66 -26.67 -0.83
CA TYR A 90 1.84 -27.12 0.55
C TYR A 90 0.69 -26.58 1.40
N THR A 91 0.01 -27.46 2.13
CA THR A 91 -1.15 -27.06 2.94
C THR A 91 -0.77 -27.03 4.42
N VAL A 92 -0.87 -25.87 5.04
CA VAL A 92 -0.77 -25.70 6.49
C VAL A 92 -2.06 -26.22 7.12
N THR A 93 -1.92 -27.19 8.01
CA THR A 93 -3.02 -27.84 8.74
C THR A 93 -2.98 -27.57 10.24
N SER A 94 -1.83 -27.11 10.75
CA SER A 94 -1.61 -26.78 12.16
C SER A 94 -1.09 -25.34 12.34
N SER A 95 -1.65 -24.63 13.31
CA SER A 95 -1.17 -23.32 13.75
C SER A 95 -0.02 -23.37 14.76
N SER A 96 0.39 -24.57 15.19
CA SER A 96 1.52 -24.75 16.11
C SER A 96 2.84 -24.31 15.51
N ASP A 97 3.72 -23.73 16.33
CA ASP A 97 5.07 -23.37 15.92
C ASP A 97 6.14 -24.00 16.83
N ASP A 98 7.24 -24.43 16.22
CA ASP A 98 8.47 -24.85 16.87
C ASP A 98 9.64 -24.24 16.10
N SER A 99 10.38 -23.33 16.73
CA SER A 99 11.44 -22.56 16.06
C SER A 99 12.60 -23.43 15.58
N THR A 100 12.79 -24.62 16.16
CA THR A 100 13.95 -25.48 15.92
C THR A 100 13.62 -26.76 15.19
N ASN A 101 12.47 -27.38 15.46
CA ASN A 101 12.06 -28.65 14.89
C ASN A 101 10.61 -28.57 14.39
N PRO A 102 10.34 -27.71 13.40
CA PRO A 102 8.98 -27.55 12.88
C PRO A 102 8.50 -28.85 12.24
N LYS A 103 7.25 -29.23 12.54
CA LYS A 103 6.64 -30.46 12.03
C LYS A 103 5.97 -30.23 10.66
N PRO A 104 5.92 -31.25 9.77
CA PRO A 104 5.05 -31.20 8.60
C PRO A 104 3.61 -30.81 8.97
N GLY A 105 2.96 -30.02 8.11
CA GLY A 105 1.66 -29.40 8.39
C GLY A 105 1.73 -28.02 9.06
N THR A 106 2.89 -27.57 9.54
CA THR A 106 3.08 -26.22 10.12
C THR A 106 3.57 -25.20 9.08
N LEU A 107 3.27 -23.92 9.29
CA LEU A 107 3.75 -22.86 8.41
C LEU A 107 5.28 -22.82 8.35
N ARG A 108 5.96 -22.91 9.50
CA ARG A 108 7.43 -22.88 9.55
C ARG A 108 8.07 -24.00 8.75
N TYR A 109 7.53 -25.22 8.83
CA TYR A 109 8.04 -26.31 8.01
C TYR A 109 7.92 -25.99 6.52
N GLY A 110 6.78 -25.48 6.06
CA GLY A 110 6.56 -25.14 4.66
C GLY A 110 7.52 -24.06 4.14
N VAL A 111 7.71 -22.97 4.90
CA VAL A 111 8.49 -21.83 4.39
C VAL A 111 9.99 -22.07 4.32
N ILE A 112 10.54 -23.02 5.09
CA ILE A 112 11.98 -23.30 5.10
C ILE A 112 12.43 -24.29 4.02
N GLN A 113 11.52 -25.01 3.37
CA GLN A 113 11.89 -26.03 2.38
C GLN A 113 12.73 -25.45 1.24
N GLU A 114 13.59 -26.26 0.64
CA GLU A 114 14.48 -25.82 -0.45
C GLU A 114 13.71 -25.66 -1.75
N GLU A 115 12.77 -26.58 -2.05
CA GLU A 115 11.97 -26.48 -3.26
C GLU A 115 11.01 -25.29 -3.24
N PRO A 116 10.64 -24.75 -4.42
CA PRO A 116 9.57 -23.77 -4.52
C PRO A 116 8.27 -24.33 -3.94
N LEU A 117 7.55 -23.54 -3.13
CA LEU A 117 6.27 -23.96 -2.55
C LEU A 117 5.21 -22.87 -2.61
N TRP A 118 4.03 -23.25 -3.07
CA TRP A 118 2.81 -22.45 -2.96
C TRP A 118 2.05 -22.88 -1.69
N ILE A 119 2.20 -22.09 -0.63
CA ILE A 119 1.69 -22.41 0.70
C ILE A 119 0.28 -21.88 0.86
N VAL A 120 -0.67 -22.77 1.17
CA VAL A 120 -2.08 -22.48 1.44
C VAL A 120 -2.48 -22.97 2.83
N PHE A 121 -3.69 -22.66 3.26
CA PHE A 121 -4.18 -22.98 4.60
C PHE A 121 -5.47 -23.80 4.51
N ALA A 122 -5.54 -24.87 5.31
CA ALA A 122 -6.68 -25.79 5.28
C ALA A 122 -7.95 -25.20 5.91
N LYS A 123 -7.79 -24.23 6.81
CA LYS A 123 -8.85 -23.62 7.61
C LYS A 123 -8.36 -22.28 8.16
N ASP A 124 -9.28 -21.52 8.72
CA ASP A 124 -8.97 -20.31 9.49
C ASP A 124 -8.01 -20.65 10.64
N MET A 125 -7.03 -19.79 10.86
CA MET A 125 -6.04 -19.99 11.92
C MET A 125 -5.35 -18.71 12.36
N VAL A 126 -5.14 -18.62 13.67
CA VAL A 126 -4.26 -17.65 14.32
C VAL A 126 -2.95 -18.37 14.66
N ILE A 127 -1.85 -17.91 14.08
CA ILE A 127 -0.52 -18.49 14.22
C ILE A 127 0.30 -17.55 15.12
N LYS A 128 0.54 -18.00 16.34
CA LYS A 128 1.49 -17.35 17.26
C LYS A 128 2.85 -18.01 17.11
N LEU A 129 3.77 -17.31 16.45
CA LEU A 129 5.14 -17.81 16.28
C LEU A 129 5.91 -17.69 17.59
N LYS A 130 6.82 -18.63 17.84
CA LYS A 130 7.71 -18.63 19.01
C LYS A 130 8.96 -17.77 18.79
N SER A 131 9.38 -17.63 17.54
CA SER A 131 10.49 -16.81 17.07
C SER A 131 10.15 -16.25 15.70
N GLU A 132 10.94 -15.32 15.19
CA GLU A 132 10.75 -14.80 13.83
C GLU A 132 10.68 -15.93 12.79
N LEU A 133 9.79 -15.79 11.81
CA LEU A 133 9.59 -16.74 10.73
C LEU A 133 10.55 -16.43 9.60
N ILE A 134 11.71 -17.08 9.63
CA ILE A 134 12.68 -17.08 8.53
C ILE A 134 12.20 -18.07 7.46
N MET A 135 12.42 -17.72 6.20
CA MET A 135 12.00 -18.53 5.05
C MET A 135 13.09 -18.64 3.99
N ASN A 136 12.92 -19.62 3.11
CA ASN A 136 13.79 -19.84 1.96
C ASN A 136 13.26 -19.11 0.70
N ASN A 137 14.01 -19.18 -0.39
CA ASN A 137 13.66 -18.65 -1.69
C ASN A 137 12.39 -19.30 -2.27
N TYR A 138 11.76 -18.63 -3.25
CA TYR A 138 10.65 -19.19 -4.03
C TYR A 138 9.46 -19.67 -3.20
N LYS A 139 9.00 -18.82 -2.28
CA LYS A 139 7.85 -19.10 -1.41
C LYS A 139 6.70 -18.16 -1.73
N THR A 140 5.50 -18.72 -1.78
CA THR A 140 4.27 -17.94 -1.72
C THR A 140 3.49 -18.34 -0.48
N ILE A 141 3.17 -17.39 0.39
CA ILE A 141 2.16 -17.55 1.44
C ILE A 141 0.86 -16.97 0.89
N ASP A 142 -0.16 -17.81 0.68
CA ASP A 142 -1.44 -17.44 0.06
C ASP A 142 -2.61 -17.73 1.01
N GLY A 143 -3.11 -16.69 1.67
CA GLY A 143 -4.25 -16.76 2.59
C GLY A 143 -5.63 -16.79 1.92
N ARG A 144 -5.74 -16.81 0.58
CA ARG A 144 -7.07 -16.87 -0.05
C ARG A 144 -7.81 -18.14 0.35
N GLY A 145 -9.07 -17.99 0.78
CA GLY A 145 -9.93 -19.10 1.18
C GLY A 145 -9.86 -19.49 2.66
N ALA A 146 -9.00 -18.85 3.46
CA ALA A 146 -8.97 -19.02 4.92
C ALA A 146 -8.61 -17.71 5.62
N LYS A 147 -9.21 -17.41 6.77
CA LYS A 147 -8.82 -16.27 7.61
C LYS A 147 -7.54 -16.62 8.37
N VAL A 148 -6.41 -16.10 7.91
CA VAL A 148 -5.08 -16.39 8.49
C VAL A 148 -4.51 -15.15 9.15
N GLU A 149 -4.18 -15.29 10.42
CA GLU A 149 -3.58 -14.24 11.25
C GLU A 149 -2.21 -14.71 11.76
N ILE A 150 -1.17 -13.88 11.62
CA ILE A 150 0.10 -14.03 12.32
C ILE A 150 0.17 -12.92 13.36
N ALA A 151 0.12 -13.30 14.65
CA ALA A 151 -0.06 -12.33 15.72
C ALA A 151 0.44 -12.81 17.09
N TYR A 152 0.57 -11.85 18.01
CA TYR A 152 0.84 -12.06 19.45
C TYR A 152 2.20 -12.68 19.79
N GLY A 153 3.09 -12.79 18.81
CA GLY A 153 4.49 -13.21 18.94
C GLY A 153 5.34 -12.49 17.89
N PRO A 154 6.59 -12.91 17.67
CA PRO A 154 7.38 -12.44 16.55
C PRO A 154 6.69 -12.75 15.22
N CYS A 155 7.02 -12.00 14.17
CA CYS A 155 6.39 -12.14 12.87
C CYS A 155 7.41 -12.54 11.79
N ILE A 156 7.36 -11.95 10.59
CA ILE A 156 8.05 -12.49 9.42
C ILE A 156 9.40 -11.79 9.20
N THR A 157 10.45 -12.59 8.94
CA THR A 157 11.76 -12.10 8.51
C THR A 157 12.14 -12.73 7.16
N ILE A 158 12.17 -11.92 6.11
CA ILE A 158 12.61 -12.31 4.76
C ILE A 158 14.07 -11.88 4.61
N GLN A 159 15.00 -12.79 4.89
CA GLN A 159 16.43 -12.47 4.96
C GLN A 159 17.26 -13.25 3.94
N GLY A 160 18.04 -12.54 3.12
CA GLY A 160 19.03 -13.14 2.23
C GLY A 160 18.45 -14.03 1.13
N VAL A 161 17.17 -13.83 0.78
CA VAL A 161 16.42 -14.66 -0.18
C VAL A 161 15.78 -13.84 -1.28
N SER A 162 15.33 -14.51 -2.34
CA SER A 162 14.57 -13.91 -3.42
C SER A 162 13.31 -14.68 -3.82
N HIS A 163 12.46 -13.99 -4.58
CA HIS A 163 11.20 -14.51 -5.12
C HIS A 163 10.24 -14.96 -4.01
N VAL A 164 9.85 -14.03 -3.14
CA VAL A 164 8.85 -14.28 -2.10
C VAL A 164 7.58 -13.48 -2.37
N ILE A 165 6.43 -14.13 -2.23
CA ILE A 165 5.11 -13.48 -2.26
C ILE A 165 4.42 -13.71 -0.92
N ILE A 166 3.99 -12.64 -0.26
CA ILE A 166 3.13 -12.69 0.92
C ILE A 166 1.78 -12.11 0.50
N HIS A 167 0.73 -12.94 0.51
CA HIS A 167 -0.56 -12.56 -0.04
C HIS A 167 -1.74 -12.95 0.83
N GLY A 168 -2.64 -11.99 1.09
CA GLY A 168 -3.98 -12.27 1.61
C GLY A 168 -4.04 -12.73 3.06
N ILE A 169 -3.07 -12.32 3.90
CA ILE A 169 -3.03 -12.66 5.34
C ILE A 169 -3.07 -11.41 6.22
N SER A 170 -3.47 -11.57 7.47
CA SER A 170 -3.44 -10.51 8.48
C SER A 170 -2.21 -10.66 9.37
N ILE A 171 -1.47 -9.57 9.59
CA ILE A 171 -0.26 -9.55 10.42
C ILE A 171 -0.38 -8.39 11.39
N HIS A 172 -0.53 -8.68 12.68
CA HIS A 172 -0.81 -7.65 13.67
C HIS A 172 -0.39 -8.05 15.07
N ASP A 173 -0.29 -7.07 15.97
CA ASP A 173 0.09 -7.31 17.37
C ASP A 173 1.40 -8.11 17.49
N CYS A 174 2.31 -7.92 16.54
CA CYS A 174 3.64 -8.52 16.52
C CYS A 174 4.45 -8.04 17.72
N LYS A 175 5.21 -8.95 18.33
CA LYS A 175 6.00 -8.72 19.54
C LYS A 175 7.47 -8.95 19.25
N ALA A 176 8.32 -8.31 20.04
CA ALA A 176 9.75 -8.58 20.01
C ALA A 176 10.02 -10.07 20.24
N GLY A 177 10.97 -10.61 19.49
CA GLY A 177 11.50 -11.96 19.69
C GLY A 177 12.58 -11.97 20.76
N THR A 178 12.82 -13.15 21.32
CA THR A 178 13.92 -13.37 22.26
C THR A 178 15.08 -14.06 21.57
N TYR A 179 16.26 -13.96 22.17
CA TYR A 179 17.42 -14.76 21.78
C TYR A 179 17.06 -16.25 21.76
N GLY A 180 17.50 -16.97 20.72
CA GLY A 180 17.25 -18.40 20.63
C GLY A 180 17.64 -19.02 19.29
N LEU A 181 17.48 -20.35 19.21
CA LEU A 181 17.71 -21.11 17.99
C LEU A 181 16.50 -21.02 17.06
N VAL A 182 16.77 -20.71 15.79
CA VAL A 182 15.77 -20.62 14.72
C VAL A 182 16.25 -21.39 13.49
N ARG A 183 15.39 -22.28 12.99
CA ARG A 183 15.60 -23.02 11.75
C ARG A 183 15.30 -22.13 10.56
N SER A 184 16.23 -22.04 9.62
CA SER A 184 16.10 -21.25 8.38
C SER A 184 16.04 -22.09 7.11
N THR A 185 16.57 -23.32 7.14
CA THR A 185 16.49 -24.33 6.07
C THR A 185 16.25 -25.72 6.68
N PRO A 186 15.99 -26.78 5.89
CA PRO A 186 15.84 -28.13 6.43
C PRO A 186 17.09 -28.61 7.18
N THR A 187 18.27 -28.11 6.80
CA THR A 187 19.57 -28.54 7.31
C THR A 187 20.23 -27.53 8.26
N HIS A 188 19.74 -26.29 8.34
CA HIS A 188 20.37 -25.23 9.14
C HIS A 188 19.47 -24.69 10.26
N VAL A 189 20.02 -24.69 11.48
CA VAL A 189 19.50 -24.01 12.67
C VAL A 189 20.59 -23.10 13.20
N GLY A 190 20.29 -21.83 13.39
CA GLY A 190 21.25 -20.83 13.86
C GLY A 190 20.72 -20.03 15.04
N TYR A 191 21.64 -19.42 15.79
CA TYR A 191 21.28 -18.46 16.84
C TYR A 191 20.79 -17.15 16.23
N ARG A 192 19.73 -16.60 16.83
CA ARG A 192 19.15 -15.30 16.51
C ARG A 192 19.09 -14.47 17.78
N LEU A 193 19.29 -13.16 17.66
CA LEU A 193 19.22 -12.22 18.79
C LEU A 193 17.79 -11.89 19.21
N GLY A 194 16.81 -12.24 18.37
CA GLY A 194 15.43 -11.77 18.48
C GLY A 194 15.14 -10.72 17.40
N ALA A 195 13.87 -10.62 17.01
CA ALA A 195 13.39 -9.57 16.12
C ALA A 195 12.81 -8.42 16.94
N ASP A 196 12.83 -7.19 16.42
CA ASP A 196 12.34 -6.01 17.15
C ASP A 196 10.83 -6.00 17.39
N GLY A 197 10.10 -6.80 16.59
CA GLY A 197 8.64 -6.90 16.65
C GLY A 197 7.95 -6.21 15.47
N ASP A 198 8.65 -6.08 14.34
CA ASP A 198 8.05 -5.70 13.06
C ASP A 198 7.05 -6.75 12.58
N ALA A 199 6.09 -6.33 11.73
CA ALA A 199 5.23 -7.31 11.04
C ALA A 199 5.97 -8.07 9.93
N ILE A 200 6.69 -7.36 9.06
CA ILE A 200 7.57 -7.96 8.04
C ILE A 200 8.87 -7.16 7.97
N SER A 201 10.00 -7.82 8.25
CA SER A 201 11.33 -7.28 7.98
C SER A 201 11.93 -7.95 6.74
N VAL A 202 12.35 -7.14 5.76
CA VAL A 202 12.98 -7.56 4.51
C VAL A 202 14.44 -7.12 4.54
N PHE A 203 15.34 -8.08 4.61
CA PHE A 203 16.76 -7.88 4.90
C PHE A 203 17.61 -8.50 3.80
N GLN A 204 18.42 -7.70 3.09
CA GLN A 204 19.31 -8.18 2.02
C GLN A 204 18.60 -9.12 1.02
N ALA A 205 17.35 -8.81 0.68
CA ALA A 205 16.47 -9.65 -0.13
C ALA A 205 16.05 -8.94 -1.41
N LYS A 206 15.63 -9.71 -2.42
CA LYS A 206 15.20 -9.14 -3.71
C LYS A 206 14.03 -9.85 -4.34
N ASP A 207 13.31 -9.17 -5.23
CA ASP A 207 12.16 -9.72 -5.94
C ASP A 207 11.07 -10.19 -4.96
N ILE A 208 10.58 -9.25 -4.15
CA ILE A 208 9.58 -9.49 -3.09
C ILE A 208 8.26 -8.78 -3.43
N TRP A 209 7.14 -9.45 -3.19
CA TRP A 209 5.81 -8.87 -3.37
C TRP A 209 4.93 -9.11 -2.14
N ILE A 210 4.49 -8.01 -1.51
CA ILE A 210 3.60 -8.00 -0.34
C ILE A 210 2.26 -7.44 -0.79
N ASP A 211 1.24 -8.29 -0.86
CA ASP A 211 -0.02 -7.99 -1.54
C ASP A 211 -1.26 -8.37 -0.73
N HIS A 212 -2.31 -7.52 -0.72
CA HIS A 212 -3.60 -7.85 -0.08
C HIS A 212 -3.50 -8.25 1.40
N CYS A 213 -2.50 -7.75 2.12
CA CYS A 213 -2.33 -8.04 3.54
C CYS A 213 -2.95 -6.94 4.42
N PHE A 214 -3.33 -7.32 5.64
CA PHE A 214 -3.77 -6.40 6.68
C PHE A 214 -2.65 -6.22 7.71
N PHE A 215 -2.37 -4.98 8.11
CA PHE A 215 -1.31 -4.64 9.06
C PHE A 215 -1.79 -3.68 10.15
N SER A 216 -1.51 -3.99 11.42
CA SER A 216 -1.78 -3.07 12.54
C SER A 216 -1.02 -3.42 13.83
N ARG A 217 -0.84 -2.43 14.72
CA ARG A 217 -0.48 -2.65 16.14
C ARG A 217 0.76 -3.52 16.44
N SER A 218 1.72 -3.61 15.53
CA SER A 218 3.04 -4.21 15.85
C SER A 218 3.79 -3.42 16.92
N SER A 219 4.77 -4.06 17.56
CA SER A 219 5.58 -3.45 18.62
C SER A 219 6.57 -2.41 18.11
N ASP A 220 7.18 -2.60 16.94
CA ASP A 220 8.04 -1.58 16.30
C ASP A 220 7.49 -1.08 14.97
N GLY A 221 7.92 -1.60 13.81
CA GLY A 221 7.41 -1.24 12.49
C GLY A 221 6.31 -2.17 11.95
N LEU A 222 5.64 -1.79 10.85
CA LEU A 222 4.85 -2.77 10.08
C LEU A 222 5.70 -3.40 8.98
N ILE A 223 6.32 -2.60 8.11
CA ILE A 223 7.18 -3.11 7.04
C ILE A 223 8.52 -2.39 7.05
N ASP A 224 9.59 -3.15 7.25
CA ASP A 224 10.96 -2.65 7.17
C ASP A 224 11.68 -3.28 5.97
N VAL A 225 12.24 -2.46 5.10
CA VAL A 225 13.01 -2.87 3.91
C VAL A 225 14.40 -2.28 4.02
N ILE A 226 15.39 -3.12 4.31
CA ILE A 226 16.69 -2.67 4.80
C ILE A 226 17.84 -3.51 4.23
N TYR A 227 19.08 -3.09 4.49
CA TYR A 227 20.31 -3.81 4.15
C TYR A 227 20.46 -4.14 2.65
N GLY A 228 20.25 -3.15 1.79
CA GLY A 228 20.44 -3.29 0.35
C GLY A 228 19.34 -4.09 -0.35
N SER A 229 18.21 -4.31 0.32
CA SER A 229 17.04 -4.96 -0.29
C SER A 229 16.54 -4.17 -1.50
N ASN A 230 16.10 -4.87 -2.54
CA ASN A 230 15.79 -4.23 -3.83
C ASN A 230 14.71 -4.99 -4.61
N ALA A 231 14.11 -4.35 -5.61
CA ALA A 231 13.10 -4.96 -6.48
C ALA A 231 11.86 -5.43 -5.68
N ILE A 232 11.19 -4.48 -5.02
CA ILE A 232 10.07 -4.78 -4.11
C ILE A 232 8.80 -4.06 -4.57
N THR A 233 7.67 -4.75 -4.50
CA THR A 233 6.34 -4.15 -4.65
C THR A 233 5.51 -4.42 -3.39
N ILE A 234 4.89 -3.36 -2.86
CA ILE A 234 3.97 -3.40 -1.73
C ILE A 234 2.64 -2.88 -2.25
N SER A 235 1.65 -3.75 -2.39
CA SER A 235 0.39 -3.40 -3.06
C SER A 235 -0.88 -3.89 -2.40
N ASN A 236 -1.98 -3.18 -2.61
CA ASN A 236 -3.31 -3.60 -2.15
C ASN A 236 -3.40 -3.92 -0.64
N ASN A 237 -2.50 -3.41 0.19
CA ASN A 237 -2.51 -3.69 1.61
C ASN A 237 -3.37 -2.65 2.35
N TYR A 238 -3.89 -3.04 3.51
CA TYR A 238 -4.58 -2.15 4.43
C TYR A 238 -3.75 -1.98 5.71
N PHE A 239 -3.34 -0.74 6.00
CA PHE A 239 -2.57 -0.38 7.18
C PHE A 239 -3.43 0.47 8.11
N THR A 240 -3.42 0.21 9.41
CA THR A 240 -4.17 1.03 10.38
C THR A 240 -3.58 0.94 11.79
N GLN A 241 -3.93 1.90 12.65
CA GLN A 241 -3.66 1.86 14.11
C GLN A 241 -2.20 1.54 14.46
N HIS A 242 -1.27 2.36 13.98
CA HIS A 242 0.15 2.11 14.19
C HIS A 242 0.98 3.39 14.04
N ASP A 243 2.14 3.44 14.70
CA ASP A 243 3.02 4.60 14.67
C ASP A 243 3.93 4.59 13.42
N LYS A 244 4.87 3.64 13.40
CA LYS A 244 5.97 3.56 12.42
C LYS A 244 5.61 2.61 11.28
N VAL A 245 4.88 3.09 10.27
CA VAL A 245 4.27 2.19 9.27
C VAL A 245 5.29 1.45 8.40
N MET A 246 6.15 2.18 7.67
CA MET A 246 7.01 1.58 6.66
C MET A 246 8.35 2.31 6.57
N LEU A 247 9.43 1.60 6.92
CA LEU A 247 10.79 2.10 6.81
C LEU A 247 11.50 1.49 5.61
N LEU A 248 12.00 2.35 4.72
CA LEU A 248 12.82 1.95 3.58
C LEU A 248 14.24 2.49 3.81
N GLY A 249 15.15 1.62 4.24
CA GLY A 249 16.52 1.93 4.62
C GLY A 249 16.64 2.35 6.10
N HIS A 250 17.57 1.74 6.83
CA HIS A 250 17.62 1.83 8.30
C HIS A 250 18.59 2.89 8.83
N ASN A 251 19.69 3.15 8.12
CA ASN A 251 20.82 3.93 8.61
C ASN A 251 21.29 4.95 7.55
N ASP A 252 21.50 6.21 7.97
CA ASP A 252 21.97 7.31 7.12
C ASP A 252 23.43 7.17 6.65
N ALA A 253 24.17 6.19 7.17
CA ALA A 253 25.52 5.83 6.73
C ALA A 253 25.56 4.59 5.82
N PHE A 254 24.46 3.83 5.71
CA PHE A 254 24.43 2.57 4.96
C PHE A 254 24.18 2.80 3.46
N THR A 255 25.23 3.22 2.75
CA THR A 255 25.11 3.69 1.36
C THR A 255 24.71 2.62 0.33
N ALA A 256 24.77 1.33 0.67
CA ALA A 256 24.30 0.26 -0.21
C ALA A 256 22.78 0.37 -0.50
N ASP A 257 22.00 1.02 0.38
CA ASP A 257 20.57 1.28 0.17
C ASP A 257 20.30 2.24 -1.01
N LYS A 258 21.32 2.89 -1.60
CA LYS A 258 21.17 3.65 -2.85
C LYS A 258 20.65 2.79 -4.02
N ALA A 259 20.92 1.49 -3.99
CA ALA A 259 20.45 0.56 -5.01
C ALA A 259 18.98 0.14 -4.82
N MET A 260 18.38 0.40 -3.65
CA MET A 260 17.02 -0.01 -3.30
C MET A 260 15.99 0.70 -4.19
N LYS A 261 15.05 -0.08 -4.74
CA LYS A 261 13.91 0.40 -5.52
C LYS A 261 12.64 -0.30 -5.06
N VAL A 262 11.66 0.49 -4.62
CA VAL A 262 10.39 0.01 -4.07
C VAL A 262 9.21 0.68 -4.77
N THR A 263 8.21 -0.12 -5.13
CA THR A 263 6.91 0.36 -5.60
C THR A 263 5.88 0.19 -4.49
N ILE A 264 5.18 1.26 -4.13
CA ILE A 264 4.09 1.27 -3.15
C ILE A 264 2.84 1.68 -3.91
N VAL A 265 1.92 0.74 -4.15
CA VAL A 265 0.81 0.98 -5.08
C VAL A 265 -0.53 0.39 -4.63
N PHE A 266 -1.63 1.14 -4.77
CA PHE A 266 -2.98 0.68 -4.40
C PHE A 266 -3.15 0.29 -2.92
N ASN A 267 -2.29 0.78 -2.02
CA ASN A 267 -2.48 0.55 -0.60
C ASN A 267 -3.50 1.54 -0.03
N HIS A 268 -4.16 1.13 1.04
CA HIS A 268 -4.98 2.00 1.87
C HIS A 268 -4.30 2.17 3.23
N PHE A 269 -3.74 3.35 3.43
CA PHE A 269 -3.25 3.85 4.71
C PHE A 269 -4.43 4.46 5.47
N GLY A 270 -5.09 3.63 6.28
CA GLY A 270 -6.31 3.94 7.00
C GLY A 270 -6.08 4.78 8.26
N PRO A 271 -7.15 4.99 9.06
CA PRO A 271 -7.09 5.85 10.23
C PRO A 271 -6.15 5.31 11.32
N GLY A 272 -5.73 6.22 12.20
CA GLY A 272 -4.92 5.88 13.36
C GLY A 272 -3.42 5.71 13.08
N LEU A 273 -2.98 5.93 11.83
CA LEU A 273 -1.57 5.93 11.46
C LEU A 273 -0.89 7.26 11.83
N ILE A 274 0.35 7.21 12.33
CA ILE A 274 1.08 8.42 12.73
C ILE A 274 2.04 8.88 11.63
N GLU A 275 2.97 8.02 11.21
CA GLU A 275 4.06 8.40 10.31
C GLU A 275 4.56 7.26 9.38
N ARG A 276 5.53 7.58 8.52
CA ARG A 276 6.31 6.64 7.69
C ARG A 276 5.51 5.86 6.65
N MET A 277 4.79 6.52 5.76
CA MET A 277 4.02 5.90 4.68
C MET A 277 4.49 6.36 3.27
N PRO A 278 5.75 6.11 2.84
CA PRO A 278 6.87 5.53 3.59
C PRO A 278 7.78 6.59 4.25
N ARG A 279 8.75 6.15 5.05
CA ARG A 279 9.97 6.90 5.36
C ARG A 279 11.17 6.28 4.64
N VAL A 280 11.84 7.05 3.79
CA VAL A 280 12.86 6.53 2.85
C VAL A 280 14.25 7.09 3.15
N ARG A 281 15.27 6.25 2.96
CA ARG A 281 16.69 6.63 2.96
C ARG A 281 17.37 6.14 1.70
N PHE A 282 18.20 7.01 1.11
CA PHE A 282 19.02 6.77 -0.08
C PHE A 282 18.30 6.34 -1.38
N GLY A 283 17.60 5.21 -1.34
CA GLY A 283 17.01 4.56 -2.50
C GLY A 283 15.84 5.31 -3.14
N TYR A 284 15.07 4.56 -3.91
CA TYR A 284 14.01 5.09 -4.74
C TYR A 284 12.66 4.48 -4.34
N ALA A 285 11.66 5.34 -4.11
CA ALA A 285 10.27 4.94 -3.88
C ALA A 285 9.34 5.54 -4.94
N HIS A 286 8.65 4.68 -5.68
CA HIS A 286 7.48 5.08 -6.47
C HIS A 286 6.22 4.84 -5.65
N VAL A 287 5.56 5.93 -5.23
CA VAL A 287 4.37 5.92 -4.40
C VAL A 287 3.19 6.26 -5.29
N ALA A 288 2.44 5.25 -5.76
CA ALA A 288 1.45 5.41 -6.82
C ALA A 288 0.02 4.99 -6.41
N ASN A 289 -0.99 5.81 -6.70
CA ASN A 289 -2.41 5.43 -6.50
C ASN A 289 -2.76 4.84 -5.12
N ASN A 290 -2.13 5.31 -4.06
CA ASN A 290 -2.48 4.95 -2.68
C ASN A 290 -3.48 5.94 -2.09
N ARG A 291 -4.24 5.48 -1.08
CA ARG A 291 -5.13 6.32 -0.27
C ARG A 291 -4.56 6.53 1.11
N TYR A 292 -4.61 7.77 1.59
CA TYR A 292 -4.15 8.16 2.91
C TYR A 292 -5.26 8.89 3.67
N ASP A 293 -5.67 8.33 4.81
CA ASP A 293 -6.72 8.88 5.64
C ASP A 293 -6.14 9.35 6.98
N GLN A 294 -6.10 10.67 7.17
CA GLN A 294 -5.92 11.35 8.46
C GLN A 294 -4.66 10.92 9.25
N TRP A 295 -3.49 10.96 8.60
CA TRP A 295 -2.22 10.73 9.29
C TRP A 295 -1.99 11.77 10.41
N LYS A 296 -1.35 11.34 11.50
CA LYS A 296 -1.21 12.16 12.71
C LYS A 296 0.03 13.05 12.72
N MET A 297 1.10 12.71 12.00
CA MET A 297 2.32 13.52 11.90
C MET A 297 2.69 13.88 10.46
N TYR A 298 3.05 12.92 9.63
CA TYR A 298 3.29 13.08 8.19
C TYR A 298 2.98 11.79 7.46
N ALA A 299 2.73 11.86 6.15
CA ALA A 299 2.55 10.65 5.34
C ALA A 299 3.89 10.19 4.76
N VAL A 300 4.52 11.01 3.92
CA VAL A 300 5.72 10.63 3.16
C VAL A 300 6.95 11.33 3.73
N GLY A 301 8.00 10.61 4.09
CA GLY A 301 9.19 11.22 4.68
C GLY A 301 10.50 10.58 4.30
N GLY A 302 11.60 11.10 4.85
CA GLY A 302 12.92 10.56 4.58
C GLY A 302 14.11 11.39 5.05
N SER A 303 15.26 10.73 5.03
CA SER A 303 16.59 11.26 5.34
C SER A 303 17.62 10.73 4.32
N ALA A 304 18.84 11.27 4.29
CA ALA A 304 19.91 10.80 3.42
C ALA A 304 19.59 10.76 1.90
N ASN A 305 18.98 11.83 1.36
CA ASN A 305 18.75 12.06 -0.08
C ASN A 305 18.07 10.92 -0.85
N PRO A 306 16.86 10.47 -0.44
CA PRO A 306 16.10 9.50 -1.21
C PRO A 306 15.44 10.18 -2.41
N THR A 307 15.16 9.41 -3.45
CA THR A 307 14.25 9.84 -4.51
C THR A 307 12.85 9.31 -4.24
N ILE A 308 11.87 10.21 -4.16
CA ILE A 308 10.47 9.87 -3.91
C ILE A 308 9.61 10.47 -5.02
N PHE A 309 8.91 9.61 -5.74
CA PHE A 309 7.93 10.02 -6.73
C PHE A 309 6.52 9.64 -6.26
N SER A 310 5.77 10.65 -5.84
CA SER A 310 4.35 10.55 -5.51
C SER A 310 3.53 10.77 -6.79
N GLU A 311 2.79 9.75 -7.24
CA GLU A 311 1.98 9.82 -8.45
C GLU A 311 0.54 9.33 -8.25
N GLY A 312 -0.44 10.21 -8.45
CA GLY A 312 -1.85 9.83 -8.48
C GLY A 312 -2.40 9.31 -7.15
N ASN A 313 -1.86 9.72 -6.01
CA ASN A 313 -2.35 9.37 -4.68
C ASN A 313 -3.53 10.26 -4.26
N TYR A 314 -4.28 9.81 -3.25
CA TYR A 314 -5.39 10.54 -2.67
C TYR A 314 -5.15 10.78 -1.18
N TYR A 315 -4.77 12.01 -0.83
CA TYR A 315 -4.40 12.42 0.51
C TYR A 315 -5.55 13.18 1.18
N VAL A 316 -6.06 12.65 2.30
CA VAL A 316 -7.07 13.30 3.13
C VAL A 316 -6.47 13.65 4.47
N ALA A 317 -6.08 14.90 4.67
CA ALA A 317 -5.58 15.36 5.96
C ALA A 317 -6.70 15.38 7.02
N SER A 318 -6.29 15.37 8.29
CA SER A 318 -7.21 15.57 9.41
C SER A 318 -7.81 16.98 9.38
N THR A 319 -9.10 17.10 9.65
CA THR A 319 -9.77 18.39 9.82
C THR A 319 -9.50 19.03 11.18
N THR A 320 -8.97 18.28 12.14
CA THR A 320 -8.75 18.71 13.53
C THR A 320 -7.29 18.94 13.88
N ASN A 321 -6.34 18.52 13.04
CA ASN A 321 -4.91 18.71 13.24
C ASN A 321 -4.26 19.39 12.03
N PRO A 322 -4.28 20.74 11.96
CA PRO A 322 -3.66 21.47 10.85
C PRO A 322 -2.14 21.31 10.77
N TYR A 323 -1.47 20.98 11.88
CA TYR A 323 -0.02 20.84 11.91
C TYR A 323 0.48 19.61 11.13
N SER A 324 -0.39 18.62 10.84
CA SER A 324 -0.05 17.47 10.01
C SER A 324 -0.44 17.63 8.53
N HIS A 325 -0.95 18.78 8.09
CA HIS A 325 -1.44 18.96 6.71
C HIS A 325 -0.35 18.79 5.64
N GLN A 326 0.90 19.08 5.99
CA GLN A 326 2.01 18.81 5.10
C GLN A 326 2.21 17.29 4.97
N VAL A 327 1.97 16.77 3.76
CA VAL A 327 2.16 15.35 3.43
C VAL A 327 3.62 14.93 3.66
N THR A 328 4.56 15.83 3.39
CA THR A 328 5.99 15.53 3.35
C THR A 328 6.76 15.96 4.59
N LYS A 329 7.63 15.10 5.13
CA LYS A 329 8.60 15.47 6.18
C LYS A 329 10.03 15.08 5.81
N ARG A 330 10.91 16.08 5.75
CA ARG A 330 12.37 15.86 5.65
C ARG A 330 12.96 15.89 7.05
N GLU A 331 13.81 14.93 7.36
CA GLU A 331 14.48 14.88 8.66
C GLU A 331 15.63 15.90 8.81
N PRO A 332 16.43 16.26 7.79
CA PRO A 332 17.41 17.34 7.97
C PRO A 332 16.75 18.72 7.89
N GLN A 333 17.24 19.67 8.69
CA GLN A 333 16.76 21.05 8.68
C GLN A 333 17.10 21.79 7.38
N SER A 334 18.24 21.47 6.75
CA SER A 334 18.74 22.12 5.53
C SER A 334 19.35 21.10 4.57
N GLY A 335 19.79 21.55 3.38
CA GLY A 335 20.50 20.68 2.42
C GLY A 335 19.64 19.68 1.63
N TRP A 336 18.31 19.71 1.78
CA TRP A 336 17.38 18.80 1.08
C TRP A 336 16.80 19.36 -0.22
N LYS A 337 17.06 20.63 -0.57
CA LYS A 337 16.43 21.30 -1.73
C LYS A 337 16.71 20.60 -3.07
N ASN A 338 17.84 19.89 -3.18
CA ASN A 338 18.22 19.10 -4.35
C ASN A 338 17.66 17.66 -4.33
N TRP A 339 17.06 17.20 -3.22
CA TRP A 339 16.47 15.87 -3.12
C TRP A 339 15.24 15.78 -4.00
N LYS A 340 15.15 14.73 -4.79
CA LYS A 340 14.13 14.55 -5.82
C LYS A 340 12.82 14.03 -5.21
N TRP A 341 11.99 14.94 -4.73
CA TRP A 341 10.68 14.63 -4.14
C TRP A 341 9.61 15.32 -4.98
N ARG A 342 8.92 14.55 -5.82
CA ARG A 342 7.98 15.09 -6.81
C ARG A 342 6.60 14.51 -6.62
N SER A 343 5.60 15.32 -6.92
CA SER A 343 4.17 15.00 -6.85
C SER A 343 3.56 15.25 -8.23
N SER A 344 2.78 14.29 -8.73
CA SER A 344 2.09 14.37 -10.02
C SER A 344 0.73 13.70 -9.93
N LYS A 345 -0.34 14.30 -10.48
CA LYS A 345 -1.73 13.74 -10.45
C LYS A 345 -2.32 13.48 -9.06
N ASP A 346 -1.61 13.84 -7.99
CA ASP A 346 -2.08 13.67 -6.61
C ASP A 346 -3.28 14.57 -6.34
N VAL A 347 -4.19 14.08 -5.49
CA VAL A 347 -5.32 14.84 -4.97
C VAL A 347 -5.11 15.09 -3.50
N PHE A 348 -5.29 16.34 -3.10
CA PHE A 348 -5.18 16.77 -1.72
C PHE A 348 -6.52 17.27 -1.20
N LYS A 349 -6.93 16.78 -0.03
CA LYS A 349 -8.18 17.16 0.65
C LYS A 349 -7.89 17.67 2.05
N ASN A 350 -8.80 18.50 2.56
CA ASN A 350 -8.77 19.04 3.92
C ASN A 350 -7.48 19.79 4.26
N GLY A 351 -6.98 20.60 3.32
CA GLY A 351 -5.76 21.38 3.53
C GLY A 351 -4.46 20.60 3.31
N ALA A 352 -4.51 19.31 2.97
CA ALA A 352 -3.31 18.57 2.62
C ALA A 352 -2.50 19.26 1.50
N TYR A 353 -1.18 19.18 1.55
CA TYR A 353 -0.32 19.65 0.47
C TYR A 353 1.03 18.94 0.45
N PHE A 354 1.67 18.92 -0.72
CA PHE A 354 2.98 18.31 -0.93
C PHE A 354 4.01 19.37 -1.30
N VAL A 355 5.01 19.58 -0.44
CA VAL A 355 6.17 20.42 -0.76
C VAL A 355 7.13 19.62 -1.65
N GLN A 356 7.31 20.02 -2.91
CA GLN A 356 8.22 19.38 -3.84
C GLN A 356 9.65 19.91 -3.74
N SER A 357 10.63 19.12 -4.17
CA SER A 357 12.04 19.52 -4.24
C SER A 357 12.79 18.76 -5.34
N GLY A 358 13.99 19.22 -5.69
CA GLY A 358 14.82 18.63 -6.72
C GLY A 358 14.31 18.89 -8.15
N TRP A 359 15.25 18.87 -9.09
CA TRP A 359 15.01 19.05 -10.52
C TRP A 359 15.27 17.77 -11.31
N GLY A 360 14.75 17.71 -12.53
CA GLY A 360 14.91 16.58 -13.44
C GLY A 360 13.87 15.48 -13.26
N SER A 361 14.03 14.41 -14.05
CA SER A 361 13.10 13.29 -14.06
C SER A 361 13.14 12.52 -12.74
N CYS A 362 11.94 12.15 -12.28
CA CYS A 362 11.68 11.18 -11.20
C CYS A 362 10.87 10.00 -11.74
N ASN A 363 10.98 9.72 -13.04
CA ASN A 363 10.36 8.53 -13.61
C ASN A 363 10.98 7.28 -12.97
N PRO A 364 10.21 6.24 -12.64
CA PRO A 364 10.75 5.01 -12.05
C PRO A 364 11.73 4.24 -12.94
N TYR A 365 11.83 4.57 -14.24
CA TYR A 365 12.63 3.83 -15.21
C TYR A 365 12.30 2.33 -15.21
N TYR A 366 11.01 2.01 -15.15
CA TYR A 366 10.53 0.65 -15.28
C TYR A 366 10.91 0.06 -16.63
N THR A 367 11.26 -1.24 -16.62
CA THR A 367 11.25 -2.03 -17.85
C THR A 367 9.81 -2.10 -18.41
N PRO A 368 9.62 -2.47 -19.68
CA PRO A 368 8.28 -2.66 -20.23
C PRO A 368 7.41 -3.62 -19.41
N THR A 369 7.99 -4.67 -18.82
CA THR A 369 7.25 -5.64 -18.00
C THR A 369 6.91 -5.14 -16.59
N GLN A 370 7.70 -4.20 -16.06
CA GLN A 370 7.45 -3.56 -14.76
C GLN A 370 6.44 -2.40 -14.89
N SER A 371 6.37 -1.79 -16.07
CA SER A 371 5.59 -0.56 -16.30
C SER A 371 4.09 -0.77 -16.11
N PHE A 372 3.44 0.24 -15.56
CA PHE A 372 1.99 0.27 -15.40
C PHE A 372 1.47 1.72 -15.48
N LYS A 373 0.22 1.87 -15.89
CA LYS A 373 -0.42 3.18 -15.99
C LYS A 373 -0.89 3.64 -14.61
N VAL A 374 -0.39 4.78 -14.15
CA VAL A 374 -0.86 5.46 -12.94
C VAL A 374 -2.07 6.35 -13.27
N ALA A 375 -3.18 6.10 -12.59
CA ALA A 375 -4.43 6.84 -12.73
C ALA A 375 -4.37 8.20 -12.02
N GLN A 376 -5.32 9.09 -12.32
CA GLN A 376 -5.50 10.33 -11.55
C GLN A 376 -5.89 10.01 -10.10
N GLY A 377 -5.40 10.79 -9.13
CA GLY A 377 -5.67 10.56 -7.70
C GLY A 377 -7.16 10.50 -7.36
N ALA A 378 -7.99 11.26 -8.07
CA ALA A 378 -9.44 11.25 -7.89
C ALA A 378 -10.10 9.87 -8.15
N MET A 379 -9.42 8.96 -8.84
CA MET A 379 -9.92 7.61 -9.13
C MET A 379 -9.61 6.60 -8.01
N VAL A 380 -8.67 6.91 -7.11
CA VAL A 380 -8.22 6.01 -6.05
C VAL A 380 -9.36 5.51 -5.15
N PRO A 381 -10.29 6.36 -4.66
CA PRO A 381 -11.39 5.87 -3.80
C PRO A 381 -12.25 4.79 -4.48
N LYS A 382 -12.41 4.85 -5.80
CA LYS A 382 -13.15 3.83 -6.57
C LYS A 382 -12.33 2.57 -6.74
N SER A 383 -11.05 2.67 -7.10
CA SER A 383 -10.20 1.49 -7.38
C SER A 383 -9.85 0.66 -6.14
N LEU A 384 -10.01 1.21 -4.93
CA LEU A 384 -9.79 0.51 -3.66
C LEU A 384 -11.04 -0.17 -3.11
N LEU A 385 -12.20 -0.06 -3.76
CA LEU A 385 -13.41 -0.81 -3.36
C LEU A 385 -13.17 -2.33 -3.33
N SER A 386 -12.22 -2.84 -4.13
CA SER A 386 -11.85 -4.26 -4.13
C SER A 386 -11.10 -4.74 -2.88
N LEU A 387 -10.46 -3.84 -2.12
CA LEU A 387 -9.86 -4.17 -0.82
C LEU A 387 -10.95 -4.43 0.23
N VAL A 388 -12.02 -3.62 0.18
CA VAL A 388 -13.14 -3.64 1.15
C VAL A 388 -14.01 -4.90 1.00
N CYS A 389 -14.02 -5.51 -0.18
CA CYS A 389 -14.85 -6.67 -0.50
C CYS A 389 -14.08 -8.00 -0.53
N THR A 390 -12.91 -8.09 0.11
CA THR A 390 -12.31 -9.41 0.38
C THR A 390 -13.17 -10.15 1.42
N PRO A 391 -13.51 -11.45 1.23
CA PRO A 391 -14.42 -12.19 2.12
C PRO A 391 -13.89 -12.41 3.55
N HIS A 392 -12.71 -11.88 3.90
CA HIS A 392 -12.02 -12.15 5.17
C HIS A 392 -12.38 -11.19 6.31
N VAL A 393 -13.40 -10.36 6.10
CA VAL A 393 -14.05 -9.60 7.18
C VAL A 393 -15.51 -10.01 7.36
N THR A 394 -15.80 -11.31 7.25
CA THR A 394 -17.08 -11.89 7.71
C THR A 394 -16.97 -12.22 9.19
N GLY A 395 -17.16 -11.19 10.00
CA GLY A 395 -17.26 -11.30 11.46
C GLY A 395 -17.46 -9.92 12.07
N ALA A 396 -18.70 -9.42 12.05
CA ALA A 396 -19.22 -8.23 12.75
C ALA A 396 -18.43 -6.90 12.69
N PHE A 397 -17.30 -6.80 12.03
CA PHE A 397 -16.46 -5.61 12.00
C PHE A 397 -16.53 -4.87 10.65
N ALA A 398 -16.48 -5.50 9.47
CA ALA A 398 -16.51 -4.74 8.20
C ALA A 398 -17.84 -4.06 7.88
N LEU A 399 -18.99 -4.68 8.16
CA LEU A 399 -20.29 -4.08 7.81
C LEU A 399 -20.77 -3.00 8.81
N THR A 400 -20.04 -2.80 9.90
CA THR A 400 -20.34 -1.77 10.92
C THR A 400 -19.52 -0.49 10.70
N PHE A 401 -18.54 -0.50 9.79
CA PHE A 401 -17.57 0.60 9.61
C PHE A 401 -18.08 1.85 8.85
N PHE A 402 -19.31 1.86 8.32
CA PHE A 402 -19.83 3.01 7.56
C PHE A 402 -21.18 3.58 8.03
N LYS A 403 -21.69 3.20 9.22
CA LYS A 403 -22.91 3.80 9.78
C LYS A 403 -22.70 4.87 10.86
N TYR A 404 -21.49 5.05 11.37
CA TYR A 404 -21.18 6.12 12.34
C TYR A 404 -20.28 7.18 11.71
N GLN A 405 -20.92 8.08 10.96
CA GLN A 405 -20.34 9.32 10.47
C GLN A 405 -21.14 10.55 10.95
N THR A 406 -21.81 10.43 12.11
CA THR A 406 -22.38 11.57 12.85
C THR A 406 -21.89 11.52 14.30
N PRO A 407 -21.36 12.61 14.86
CA PRO A 407 -20.94 12.65 16.24
C PRO A 407 -22.18 12.78 17.14
N ALA A 408 -22.37 11.81 18.05
CA ALA A 408 -23.22 12.01 19.21
C ALA A 408 -22.43 12.79 20.29
N PRO A 409 -23.09 13.64 21.11
CA PRO A 409 -22.41 14.52 22.06
C PRO A 409 -21.76 13.74 23.21
N ILE A 410 -20.58 14.19 23.61
CA ILE A 410 -19.81 13.68 24.75
C ILE A 410 -20.48 14.14 26.05
N PRO A 411 -20.78 13.25 27.03
CA PRO A 411 -21.19 13.66 28.36
C PRO A 411 -20.01 14.22 29.15
N ASN A 412 -20.22 15.36 29.80
CA ASN A 412 -19.26 16.00 30.70
C ASN A 412 -19.05 15.18 31.96
N THR A 413 -17.80 14.79 32.25
CA THR A 413 -17.33 14.50 33.62
C THR A 413 -15.85 14.86 33.79
N PRO A 414 -15.43 15.32 34.98
CA PRO A 414 -14.26 16.18 35.17
C PRO A 414 -12.94 15.42 35.27
N ALA A 415 -11.87 16.08 34.87
CA ALA A 415 -10.49 15.62 34.98
C ALA A 415 -10.02 15.56 36.44
N THR A 416 -9.36 14.47 36.81
CA THR A 416 -8.50 14.39 37.99
C THR A 416 -7.08 14.11 37.53
N ASP A 417 -6.19 15.06 37.79
CA ASP A 417 -4.75 15.00 37.58
C ASP A 417 -4.11 13.86 38.39
N ALA A 418 -3.30 13.04 37.71
CA ALA A 418 -2.28 12.23 38.36
C ALA A 418 -1.07 12.13 37.42
N ALA A 419 -0.08 12.98 37.68
CA ALA A 419 1.24 12.92 37.08
C ALA A 419 1.95 11.63 37.53
N LEU A 420 2.35 10.79 36.57
CA LEU A 420 3.27 9.67 36.81
C LEU A 420 4.56 9.93 36.02
N ALA A 421 5.63 10.21 36.79
CA ALA A 421 6.99 10.38 36.32
C ALA A 421 7.54 9.06 35.76
N VAL A 422 8.19 9.14 34.59
CA VAL A 422 8.95 8.03 33.98
C VAL A 422 10.44 8.27 34.23
N PRO A 423 11.19 7.33 34.84
CA PRO A 423 12.63 7.50 35.00
C PRO A 423 13.36 7.15 33.70
N ALA A 424 14.35 7.98 33.37
CA ALA A 424 15.26 7.80 32.26
C ALA A 424 16.32 6.73 32.57
N HIS A 425 16.61 5.86 31.61
CA HIS A 425 17.79 5.00 31.63
C HIS A 425 18.67 5.24 30.38
N PRO A 426 20.01 5.12 30.51
CA PRO A 426 20.96 5.63 29.53
C PRO A 426 21.23 4.64 28.40
N ILE A 427 21.40 5.19 27.19
CA ILE A 427 21.84 4.51 25.98
C ILE A 427 23.37 4.32 26.08
N ILE A 428 23.83 3.08 26.03
CA ILE A 428 25.26 2.74 25.89
C ILE A 428 25.55 2.47 24.41
N ILE A 429 26.44 3.30 23.87
CA ILE A 429 27.07 3.19 22.54
C ILE A 429 28.22 2.19 22.66
N ILE A 430 28.33 1.20 21.76
CA ILE A 430 29.62 0.54 21.51
C ILE A 430 29.84 0.37 20.00
N SER A 431 31.07 0.72 19.65
CA SER A 431 31.83 0.71 18.38
C SER A 431 31.69 -0.50 17.48
#